data_AF-A0A371YIF1-F1
#
_entry.id   AF-A0A371YIF1-F1
#
_cell.length_a   1.000
_cell.length_b   1.000
_cell.length_c   1.000
_cell.angle_alpha   90.00
_cell.angle_beta   90.00
_cell.angle_gamma   90.00
#
_symmetry.space_group_name_H-M   'P 1'
#
loop_
_entity.id
_entity.type
_entity.pdbx_description
1 polymer ?
#
loop_
_entity_poly.entity_id
_entity_poly.type
_entity_poly.pdbx_seq_one_letter_code
_entity_poly.pdbx_strand_id
1 'polypeptide(L)'
;MSEKNDSLDTDVKKMKLRYAQHGHLDTPYLIARFAGMQEIDALWLSFYSEYPDEKNDFSAVGQFLKFGTEWRKFVYEKLHSLHGGDYEKIAKRRNQLKKAIKIAVAESDMRKAGLLLHAFGDSFAHTKGAYNTHDETAYGSVIGHAFEGICFHDPDKAFKVSNRQKYIGFITQLFEILKTLNADVDGFNNYVFQVENAKCTRDDCAIDELNLKPVHRKVNLFLKDNIHYIKVITKEELESIFTYID
;
A
#
# COMPACT_ATOMS: atom_id res chain seq x y z
N MET A 1 -16.75 15.79 -35.30
CA MET A 1 -16.20 14.45 -34.97
C MET A 1 -15.53 14.53 -33.62
N SER A 2 -16.24 14.15 -32.56
CA SER A 2 -15.73 14.06 -31.19
C SER A 2 -16.18 12.70 -30.66
N GLU A 3 -15.36 11.68 -30.88
CA GLU A 3 -15.60 10.31 -30.42
C GLU A 3 -14.27 9.74 -29.90
N LYS A 4 -13.87 10.12 -28.67
CA LYS A 4 -12.76 9.48 -27.93
C LYS A 4 -12.85 9.63 -26.40
N ASN A 5 -14.05 9.71 -25.81
CA ASN A 5 -14.18 9.83 -24.33
C ASN A 5 -15.00 8.72 -23.64
N ASP A 6 -15.65 7.81 -24.37
CA ASP A 6 -16.55 6.83 -23.74
C ASP A 6 -15.84 5.60 -23.11
N SER A 7 -14.61 5.25 -23.53
CA SER A 7 -13.95 4.04 -23.00
C SER A 7 -13.29 4.24 -21.63
N LEU A 8 -12.95 5.48 -21.27
CA LEU A 8 -12.34 5.83 -19.97
C LEU A 8 -13.38 5.79 -18.83
N ASP A 9 -14.62 6.20 -19.10
CA ASP A 9 -15.69 6.23 -18.11
C ASP A 9 -16.18 4.81 -17.74
N THR A 10 -16.09 3.85 -18.67
CA THR A 10 -16.46 2.45 -18.38
C THR A 10 -15.50 1.74 -17.44
N ASP A 11 -14.23 2.14 -17.40
CA ASP A 11 -13.20 1.51 -16.57
C ASP A 11 -13.26 1.99 -15.11
N VAL A 12 -13.61 3.26 -14.88
CA VAL A 12 -13.88 3.80 -13.53
C VAL A 12 -15.18 3.23 -12.98
N LYS A 13 -16.22 3.07 -13.82
CA LYS A 13 -17.49 2.43 -13.44
C LYS A 13 -17.39 0.90 -13.24
N LYS A 14 -16.44 0.23 -13.91
CA LYS A 14 -16.13 -1.20 -13.72
C LYS A 14 -15.11 -1.48 -12.63
N MET A 15 -14.57 -0.45 -11.98
CA MET A 15 -14.00 -0.53 -10.64
C MET A 15 -15.15 -0.88 -9.67
N LYS A 16 -15.73 -2.09 -9.85
CA LYS A 16 -16.61 -2.73 -8.88
C LYS A 16 -15.85 -2.58 -7.57
N LEU A 17 -16.50 -2.01 -6.55
CA LEU A 17 -16.04 -1.96 -5.17
C LEU A 17 -15.63 -3.37 -4.72
N ARG A 18 -14.43 -3.78 -5.11
CA ARG A 18 -13.74 -5.00 -4.78
C ARG A 18 -12.61 -4.69 -3.81
N TYR A 19 -12.64 -3.49 -3.20
CA TYR A 19 -11.86 -3.09 -2.04
C TYR A 19 -11.89 -4.22 -1.02
N ALA A 20 -10.91 -5.11 -1.16
CA ALA A 20 -10.70 -6.22 -0.27
C ALA A 20 -10.29 -5.58 1.05
N GLN A 21 -10.97 -6.05 2.09
CA GLN A 21 -11.63 -5.09 2.95
C GLN A 21 -10.71 -4.55 4.06
N HIS A 22 -9.47 -5.02 4.15
CA HIS A 22 -8.66 -4.97 5.37
C HIS A 22 -7.20 -4.70 5.04
N GLY A 23 -6.47 -3.98 5.91
CA GLY A 23 -5.02 -3.77 5.78
C GLY A 23 -4.60 -2.56 4.94
N HIS A 24 -4.84 -2.57 3.63
CA HIS A 24 -4.27 -1.58 2.70
C HIS A 24 -4.94 -0.20 2.71
N LEU A 25 -6.26 -0.12 2.91
CA LEU A 25 -6.96 1.17 3.01
C LEU A 25 -6.87 1.77 4.42
N ASP A 26 -7.15 0.97 5.45
CA ASP A 26 -7.34 1.48 6.81
C ASP A 26 -6.02 1.90 7.47
N THR A 27 -4.93 1.15 7.25
CA THR A 27 -3.64 1.40 7.90
C THR A 27 -3.05 2.75 7.47
N PRO A 28 -2.89 3.08 6.18
CA PRO A 28 -2.37 4.37 5.76
C PRO A 28 -3.15 5.54 6.31
N TYR A 29 -4.49 5.47 6.26
CA TYR A 29 -5.34 6.51 6.82
C TYR A 29 -5.09 6.66 8.32
N LEU A 30 -5.17 5.57 9.08
CA LEU A 30 -5.04 5.61 10.55
C LEU A 30 -3.67 6.17 10.98
N ILE A 31 -2.58 5.70 10.36
CA ILE A 31 -1.23 6.17 10.68
C ILE A 31 -1.04 7.63 10.27
N ALA A 32 -1.58 8.06 9.12
CA ALA A 32 -1.55 9.47 8.72
C ALA A 32 -2.31 10.37 9.71
N ARG A 33 -3.44 9.90 10.24
CA ARG A 33 -4.20 10.61 11.28
C ARG A 33 -3.40 10.73 12.57
N PHE A 34 -2.79 9.64 13.05
CA PHE A 34 -1.88 9.70 14.20
C PHE A 34 -0.69 10.62 13.96
N ALA A 35 -0.13 10.62 12.75
CA ALA A 35 0.95 11.52 12.37
C ALA A 35 0.54 13.01 12.32
N GLY A 36 -0.74 13.32 12.50
CA GLY A 36 -1.26 14.70 12.55
C GLY A 36 -1.47 15.33 11.16
N MET A 37 -1.50 14.53 10.09
CA MET A 37 -1.89 15.03 8.75
C MET A 37 -3.33 15.55 8.77
N GLN A 38 -3.77 16.30 7.76
CA GLN A 38 -5.18 16.65 7.63
C GLN A 38 -6.02 15.42 7.22
N GLU A 39 -7.30 15.40 7.59
CA GLU A 39 -8.17 14.24 7.30
C GLU A 39 -8.31 13.99 5.79
N ILE A 40 -8.47 15.04 5.00
CA ILE A 40 -8.61 14.92 3.55
C ILE A 40 -7.35 14.35 2.88
N ASP A 41 -6.16 14.76 3.34
CA ASP A 41 -4.89 14.25 2.81
C ASP A 41 -4.69 12.78 3.19
N ALA A 42 -5.03 12.41 4.43
CA ALA A 42 -4.97 11.03 4.90
C ALA A 42 -5.90 10.09 4.10
N LEU A 43 -7.09 10.58 3.73
CA LEU A 43 -8.05 9.85 2.90
C LEU A 43 -7.54 9.65 1.47
N TRP A 44 -6.97 10.69 0.86
CA TRP A 44 -6.36 10.56 -0.47
C TRP A 44 -5.12 9.67 -0.47
N LEU A 45 -4.27 9.78 0.54
CA LEU A 45 -3.09 8.94 0.70
C LEU A 45 -3.47 7.45 0.77
N SER A 46 -4.48 7.13 1.60
CA SER A 46 -5.07 5.79 1.73
C SER A 46 -5.66 5.27 0.42
N PHE A 47 -6.42 6.11 -0.30
CA PHE A 47 -6.95 5.72 -1.59
C PHE A 47 -5.85 5.35 -2.59
N TYR A 48 -4.86 6.23 -2.76
CA TYR A 48 -3.83 6.05 -3.77
C TYR A 48 -2.82 4.96 -3.42
N SER A 49 -2.72 4.55 -2.14
CA SER A 49 -1.96 3.35 -1.77
C SER A 49 -2.66 2.04 -2.12
N GLU A 50 -3.98 2.05 -2.31
CA GLU A 50 -4.73 0.85 -2.72
C GLU A 50 -4.96 0.78 -4.24
N TYR A 51 -4.94 1.94 -4.90
CA TYR A 51 -5.22 2.04 -6.33
C TYR A 51 -4.46 1.04 -7.23
N PRO A 52 -3.16 0.73 -7.00
CA PRO A 52 -2.43 -0.28 -7.78
C PRO A 52 -3.07 -1.67 -7.82
N ASP A 53 -3.63 -2.13 -6.70
CA ASP A 53 -4.20 -3.48 -6.59
C ASP A 53 -5.56 -3.59 -7.27
N GLU A 54 -6.37 -2.52 -7.18
CA GLU A 54 -7.73 -2.48 -7.74
C GLU A 54 -7.76 -2.34 -9.26
N LYS A 55 -6.75 -1.68 -9.84
CA LYS A 55 -6.69 -1.51 -11.30
C LYS A 55 -5.94 -2.67 -11.93
N ASN A 56 -6.64 -3.51 -12.69
CA ASN A 56 -6.07 -4.66 -13.41
C ASN A 56 -4.79 -4.36 -14.21
N ASP A 57 -4.66 -3.13 -14.74
CA ASP A 57 -3.48 -2.68 -15.51
C ASP A 57 -2.24 -2.41 -14.66
N PHE A 58 -2.38 -2.41 -13.32
CA PHE A 58 -1.32 -2.22 -12.33
C PHE A 58 -1.22 -3.40 -11.37
N SER A 59 -2.31 -4.15 -11.18
CA SER A 59 -2.33 -5.37 -10.38
C SER A 59 -1.30 -6.39 -10.84
N ALA A 60 -0.66 -7.07 -9.90
CA ALA A 60 0.20 -8.23 -10.14
C ALA A 60 -0.50 -9.37 -10.92
N VAL A 61 -1.84 -9.47 -10.89
CA VAL A 61 -2.59 -10.59 -11.49
C VAL A 61 -3.18 -10.24 -12.86
N GLY A 62 -3.44 -8.96 -13.15
CA GLY A 62 -4.18 -8.54 -14.35
C GLY A 62 -3.35 -8.39 -15.64
N GLN A 63 -2.02 -8.43 -15.56
CA GLN A 63 -1.12 -8.00 -16.64
C GLN A 63 -0.99 -8.99 -17.82
N PHE A 64 -1.33 -10.26 -17.62
CA PHE A 64 -0.82 -11.36 -18.44
C PHE A 64 -1.21 -11.29 -19.93
N LEU A 65 -2.35 -10.68 -20.25
CA LEU A 65 -2.87 -10.65 -21.62
C LEU A 65 -2.70 -9.29 -22.32
N LYS A 66 -2.43 -8.21 -21.57
CA LYS A 66 -2.50 -6.84 -22.10
C LYS A 66 -1.14 -6.17 -22.28
N PHE A 67 -0.11 -6.59 -21.54
CA PHE A 67 1.17 -5.86 -21.51
C PHE A 67 2.43 -6.72 -21.72
N GLY A 68 3.47 -6.08 -22.25
CA GLY A 68 4.78 -6.69 -22.53
C GLY A 68 5.53 -7.13 -21.27
N THR A 69 6.62 -7.88 -21.47
CA THR A 69 7.47 -8.42 -20.39
C THR A 69 8.13 -7.31 -19.55
N GLU A 70 8.54 -6.21 -20.19
CA GLU A 70 9.16 -5.07 -19.50
C GLU A 70 8.20 -4.42 -18.50
N TRP A 71 6.95 -4.19 -18.90
CA TRP A 71 5.93 -3.63 -18.02
C TRP A 71 5.59 -4.55 -16.86
N ARG A 72 5.45 -5.85 -17.13
CA ARG A 72 5.26 -6.85 -16.06
C ARG A 72 6.40 -6.81 -15.05
N LYS A 73 7.63 -6.73 -15.53
CA LYS A 73 8.82 -6.61 -14.67
C LYS A 73 8.75 -5.33 -13.84
N PHE A 74 8.39 -4.20 -14.43
CA PHE A 74 8.19 -2.94 -13.70
C PHE A 74 7.14 -3.08 -12.61
N VAL A 75 5.95 -3.60 -12.93
CA VAL A 75 4.86 -3.80 -11.98
C VAL A 75 5.32 -4.68 -10.81
N TYR A 76 5.95 -5.82 -11.09
CA TYR A 76 6.40 -6.70 -10.02
C TYR A 76 7.54 -6.10 -9.19
N GLU A 77 8.61 -5.64 -9.82
CA GLU A 77 9.82 -5.26 -9.09
C GLU A 77 9.70 -3.85 -8.48
N LYS A 78 9.06 -2.91 -9.18
CA LYS A 78 8.98 -1.50 -8.77
C LYS A 78 7.70 -1.18 -8.04
N LEU A 79 6.53 -1.62 -8.51
CA LEU A 79 5.27 -1.31 -7.84
C LEU A 79 5.05 -2.25 -6.64
N HIS A 80 5.22 -3.55 -6.85
CA HIS A 80 4.95 -4.57 -5.82
C HIS A 80 6.17 -5.08 -5.06
N SER A 81 7.34 -4.45 -5.21
CA SER A 81 8.56 -4.83 -4.46
C SER A 81 8.99 -6.31 -4.58
N LEU A 82 8.57 -7.05 -5.62
CA LEU A 82 8.92 -8.45 -5.88
C LEU A 82 10.27 -8.59 -6.59
N HIS A 83 11.32 -8.01 -5.99
CA HIS A 83 12.64 -7.85 -6.62
C HIS A 83 13.67 -8.95 -6.26
N GLY A 84 13.31 -9.91 -5.39
CA GLY A 84 14.17 -11.05 -5.04
C GLY A 84 15.49 -10.69 -4.32
N GLY A 85 15.61 -9.48 -3.79
CA GLY A 85 16.83 -8.98 -3.15
C GLY A 85 17.05 -9.50 -1.73
N ASP A 86 18.29 -9.41 -1.28
CA ASP A 86 18.68 -9.68 0.11
C ASP A 86 18.33 -8.52 1.06
N TYR A 87 18.67 -8.69 2.34
CA TYR A 87 18.50 -7.70 3.40
C TYR A 87 19.02 -6.31 3.01
N GLU A 88 20.20 -6.20 2.38
CA GLU A 88 20.77 -4.91 1.99
C GLU A 88 19.95 -4.22 0.89
N LYS A 89 19.50 -4.99 -0.11
CA LYS A 89 18.62 -4.47 -1.17
C LYS A 89 17.26 -4.05 -0.63
N ILE A 90 16.68 -4.82 0.29
CA ILE A 90 15.42 -4.47 0.98
C ILE A 90 15.61 -3.15 1.74
N ALA A 91 16.68 -3.03 2.53
CA ALA A 91 16.96 -1.83 3.31
C ALA A 91 17.18 -0.60 2.41
N LYS A 92 17.95 -0.75 1.32
CA LYS A 92 18.16 0.30 0.32
C LYS A 92 16.83 0.77 -0.27
N ARG A 93 15.98 -0.16 -0.71
CA ARG A 93 14.68 0.13 -1.32
C ARG A 93 13.74 0.84 -0.34
N ARG A 94 13.59 0.31 0.88
CA ARG A 94 12.81 0.96 1.97
C ARG A 94 13.30 2.39 2.20
N ASN A 95 14.61 2.64 2.16
CA ASN A 95 15.18 3.98 2.32
C ASN A 95 14.91 4.91 1.14
N GLN A 96 14.95 4.42 -0.10
CA GLN A 96 14.59 5.21 -1.29
C GLN A 96 13.10 5.59 -1.26
N LEU A 97 12.23 4.63 -0.98
CA LEU A 97 10.78 4.84 -0.85
C LEU A 97 10.46 5.86 0.26
N LYS A 98 11.07 5.71 1.45
CA LYS A 98 10.95 6.69 2.54
C LYS A 98 11.24 8.11 2.11
N LYS A 99 12.36 8.33 1.40
CA LYS A 99 12.75 9.65 0.91
C LYS A 99 11.75 10.18 -0.11
N ALA A 100 11.33 9.34 -1.06
CA ALA A 100 10.39 9.74 -2.10
C ALA A 100 9.01 10.10 -1.53
N ILE A 101 8.50 9.33 -0.55
CA ILE A 101 7.23 9.64 0.13
C ILE A 101 7.34 10.99 0.86
N LYS A 102 8.42 11.23 1.61
CA LYS A 102 8.63 12.53 2.29
C LYS A 102 8.60 13.71 1.33
N ILE A 103 9.24 13.57 0.17
CA ILE A 103 9.24 14.59 -0.88
C ILE A 103 7.82 14.82 -1.40
N ALA A 104 7.11 13.75 -1.80
CA ALA A 104 5.76 13.85 -2.33
C ALA A 104 4.76 14.47 -1.32
N VAL A 105 4.90 14.13 -0.03
CA VAL A 105 4.09 14.73 1.04
C VAL A 105 4.39 16.22 1.20
N ALA A 106 5.67 16.61 1.19
CA ALA A 106 6.06 18.03 1.25
C ALA A 106 5.56 18.82 0.02
N GLU A 107 5.46 18.18 -1.14
CA GLU A 107 4.88 18.72 -2.38
C GLU A 107 3.34 18.74 -2.36
N SER A 108 2.69 18.23 -1.31
CA SER A 108 1.24 18.02 -1.23
C SER A 108 0.66 17.13 -2.35
N ASP A 109 1.49 16.24 -2.90
CA ASP A 109 1.10 15.29 -3.95
C ASP A 109 0.71 13.95 -3.32
N MET A 110 -0.52 13.88 -2.80
CA MET A 110 -1.04 12.68 -2.13
C MET A 110 -1.19 11.48 -3.09
N ARG A 111 -1.32 11.76 -4.39
CA ARG A 111 -1.37 10.73 -5.43
C ARG A 111 -0.04 10.03 -5.57
N LYS A 112 1.04 10.79 -5.78
CA LYS A 112 2.39 10.25 -5.81
C LYS A 112 2.79 9.63 -4.47
N ALA A 113 2.47 10.28 -3.36
CA ALA A 113 2.74 9.76 -2.03
C ALA A 113 2.05 8.41 -1.77
N GLY A 114 0.78 8.26 -2.16
CA GLY A 114 0.02 7.03 -1.99
C GLY A 114 0.60 5.89 -2.84
N LEU A 115 0.92 6.15 -4.11
CA LEU A 115 1.54 5.13 -4.98
C LEU A 115 2.91 4.66 -4.47
N LEU A 116 3.73 5.57 -3.93
CA LEU A 116 4.99 5.21 -3.31
C LEU A 116 4.77 4.47 -1.98
N LEU A 117 3.72 4.83 -1.24
CA LEU A 117 3.35 4.17 0.01
C LEU A 117 2.90 2.72 -0.22
N HIS A 118 2.17 2.45 -1.30
CA HIS A 118 1.85 1.09 -1.73
C HIS A 118 3.13 0.23 -1.83
N ALA A 119 4.08 0.66 -2.67
CA ALA A 119 5.35 -0.04 -2.83
C ALA A 119 6.15 -0.14 -1.51
N PHE A 120 6.01 0.86 -0.63
CA PHE A 120 6.64 0.83 0.69
C PHE A 120 6.02 -0.23 1.59
N GLY A 121 4.70 -0.35 1.67
CA GLY A 121 4.02 -1.43 2.40
C GLY A 121 4.43 -2.81 1.87
N ASP A 122 4.42 -2.97 0.54
CA ASP A 122 4.81 -4.18 -0.17
C ASP A 122 6.26 -4.58 0.12
N SER A 123 7.16 -3.61 0.34
CA SER A 123 8.54 -3.90 0.75
C SER A 123 8.67 -4.54 2.13
N PHE A 124 7.64 -4.52 2.97
CA PHE A 124 7.55 -5.29 4.22
C PHE A 124 6.81 -6.60 4.01
N ALA A 125 5.64 -6.55 3.37
CA ALA A 125 4.77 -7.70 3.17
C ALA A 125 5.43 -8.79 2.30
N HIS A 126 6.18 -8.39 1.27
CA HIS A 126 6.77 -9.30 0.30
C HIS A 126 8.20 -9.73 0.63
N THR A 127 8.41 -10.08 1.89
CA THR A 127 9.68 -10.63 2.39
C THR A 127 9.48 -11.95 3.11
N LYS A 128 10.45 -12.85 3.03
CA LYS A 128 10.59 -14.05 3.88
C LYS A 128 11.71 -13.84 4.89
N GLY A 129 11.74 -14.67 5.94
CA GLY A 129 12.68 -14.52 7.04
C GLY A 129 12.21 -13.53 8.12
N ALA A 130 12.98 -13.42 9.20
CA ALA A 130 12.70 -12.52 10.30
C ALA A 130 12.90 -11.06 9.88
N TYR A 131 12.06 -10.16 10.40
CA TYR A 131 12.16 -8.74 10.10
C TYR A 131 13.51 -8.17 10.55
N ASN A 132 14.16 -7.41 9.66
CA ASN A 132 15.38 -6.68 9.98
C ASN A 132 16.54 -7.57 10.44
N THR A 133 16.65 -8.77 9.88
CA THR A 133 17.80 -9.68 10.05
C THR A 133 18.42 -9.99 8.69
N HIS A 134 19.66 -10.51 8.69
CA HIS A 134 20.34 -10.94 7.46
C HIS A 134 19.62 -12.10 6.73
N ASP A 135 18.68 -12.77 7.40
CA ASP A 135 17.83 -13.82 6.79
C ASP A 135 16.63 -13.23 6.02
N GLU A 136 16.37 -11.91 6.17
CA GLU A 136 15.29 -11.24 5.43
C GLU A 136 15.62 -11.17 3.94
N THR A 137 14.73 -11.69 3.11
CA THR A 137 14.91 -11.70 1.64
C THR A 137 13.57 -11.41 0.96
N ALA A 138 13.59 -10.62 -0.10
CA ALA A 138 12.38 -10.28 -0.86
C ALA A 138 11.95 -11.48 -1.71
N TYR A 139 10.65 -11.61 -1.94
CA TYR A 139 10.15 -12.56 -2.95
C TYR A 139 10.58 -12.08 -4.35
N GLY A 140 10.89 -13.02 -5.24
CA GLY A 140 11.21 -12.72 -6.64
C GLY A 140 9.95 -12.70 -7.51
N SER A 141 10.03 -12.01 -8.64
CA SER A 141 8.95 -11.89 -9.64
C SER A 141 8.41 -13.24 -10.13
N VAL A 142 9.24 -14.28 -10.21
CA VAL A 142 8.83 -15.63 -10.63
C VAL A 142 7.94 -16.34 -9.60
N ILE A 143 8.20 -16.12 -8.31
CA ILE A 143 7.38 -16.70 -7.25
C ILE A 143 5.99 -16.04 -7.25
N GLY A 144 5.89 -14.78 -7.70
CA GLY A 144 4.61 -14.09 -7.90
C GLY A 144 3.68 -14.72 -8.95
N HIS A 145 4.21 -15.50 -9.91
CA HIS A 145 3.42 -16.10 -10.99
C HIS A 145 2.63 -17.36 -10.60
N ALA A 146 3.05 -18.09 -9.55
CA ALA A 146 2.31 -19.26 -9.01
C ALA A 146 1.42 -18.89 -7.81
N PHE A 147 1.36 -17.61 -7.50
CA PHE A 147 0.79 -17.05 -6.29
C PHE A 147 -0.63 -16.51 -6.50
N GLU A 148 -1.30 -16.97 -7.56
CA GLU A 148 -2.69 -16.67 -7.99
C GLU A 148 -3.77 -17.00 -6.92
N GLY A 149 -3.38 -17.60 -5.79
CA GLY A 149 -4.19 -17.67 -4.55
C GLY A 149 -3.36 -17.74 -3.26
N ILE A 150 -2.05 -17.49 -3.34
CA ILE A 150 -1.06 -17.86 -2.31
C ILE A 150 -0.17 -16.69 -1.87
N CYS A 151 -0.25 -15.49 -2.48
CA CYS A 151 0.26 -14.25 -1.83
C CYS A 151 -0.76 -13.76 -0.83
N PHE A 152 -1.17 -14.75 -0.04
CA PHE A 152 -2.18 -14.81 0.94
C PHE A 152 -3.64 -14.74 0.41
N HIS A 153 -4.38 -15.80 0.70
CA HIS A 153 -5.56 -15.63 1.54
C HIS A 153 -5.09 -15.28 2.98
N ASP A 154 -4.70 -14.09 3.39
CA ASP A 154 -4.86 -12.68 2.97
C ASP A 154 -3.58 -11.88 3.39
N PRO A 155 -2.87 -11.05 2.56
CA PRO A 155 -1.58 -10.42 2.91
C PRO A 155 -1.72 -9.39 3.99
N ASP A 156 -2.97 -8.97 4.10
CA ASP A 156 -3.56 -8.23 5.17
C ASP A 156 -3.58 -9.00 6.49
N LYS A 157 -3.11 -10.28 6.53
CA LYS A 157 -2.67 -11.03 7.73
C LYS A 157 -1.46 -10.44 8.41
N ALA A 158 -1.42 -9.12 8.51
CA ALA A 158 -0.64 -8.34 9.45
C ALA A 158 -0.66 -8.97 10.85
N PHE A 159 -1.78 -9.59 11.22
CA PHE A 159 -1.98 -10.19 12.54
C PHE A 159 -1.55 -11.66 12.66
N LYS A 160 -1.09 -12.31 11.58
CA LYS A 160 -0.34 -13.56 11.73
C LYS A 160 0.91 -13.28 12.55
N VAL A 161 1.14 -14.07 13.59
CA VAL A 161 2.25 -13.85 14.55
C VAL A 161 3.61 -13.68 13.86
N SER A 162 3.87 -14.44 12.79
CA SER A 162 5.12 -14.34 12.02
C SER A 162 5.30 -13.02 11.27
N ASN A 163 4.22 -12.28 11.00
CA ASN A 163 4.22 -11.05 10.21
C ASN A 163 4.07 -9.80 11.07
N ARG A 164 3.61 -9.96 12.32
CA ARG A 164 3.32 -8.86 13.25
C ARG A 164 4.49 -7.88 13.40
N GLN A 165 5.71 -8.39 13.52
CA GLN A 165 6.91 -7.54 13.62
C GLN A 165 7.18 -6.74 12.33
N LYS A 166 6.87 -7.29 11.16
CA LYS A 166 6.98 -6.57 9.88
C LYS A 166 5.92 -5.48 9.79
N TYR A 167 4.69 -5.77 10.22
CA TYR A 167 3.61 -4.79 10.26
C TYR A 167 3.91 -3.65 11.25
N ILE A 168 4.38 -3.96 12.46
CA ILE A 168 4.83 -2.95 13.45
C ILE A 168 5.97 -2.11 12.84
N GLY A 169 6.96 -2.75 12.21
CA GLY A 169 8.04 -2.06 11.50
C GLY A 169 7.56 -1.11 10.41
N PHE A 170 6.56 -1.53 9.63
CA PHE A 170 5.92 -0.71 8.60
C PHE A 170 5.20 0.51 9.21
N ILE A 171 4.27 0.31 10.15
CA ILE A 171 3.48 1.42 10.71
C ILE A 171 4.34 2.41 11.50
N THR A 172 5.41 1.93 12.13
CA THR A 172 6.38 2.78 12.85
C THR A 172 7.16 3.66 11.89
N GLN A 173 7.68 3.08 10.80
CA GLN A 173 8.37 3.88 9.80
C GLN A 173 7.42 4.81 9.06
N LEU A 174 6.18 4.38 8.79
CA LEU A 174 5.17 5.23 8.17
C LEU A 174 4.80 6.43 9.05
N PHE A 175 4.59 6.21 10.35
CA PHE A 175 4.36 7.29 11.31
C PHE A 175 5.50 8.31 11.27
N GLU A 176 6.76 7.86 11.34
CA GLU A 176 7.94 8.73 11.28
C GLU A 176 8.18 9.40 9.92
N ILE A 177 7.61 8.85 8.84
CA ILE A 177 7.61 9.50 7.52
C ILE A 177 6.65 10.67 7.50
N LEU A 178 5.44 10.48 8.04
CA LEU A 178 4.31 11.40 7.93
C LEU A 178 4.19 12.39 9.08
N LYS A 179 4.95 12.18 10.18
CA LYS A 179 4.86 12.93 11.43
C LYS A 179 4.93 14.44 11.24
N THR A 180 3.92 15.13 11.75
CA THR A 180 3.83 16.59 11.81
C THR A 180 4.01 17.09 13.25
N LEU A 181 3.95 18.41 13.45
CA LEU A 181 3.96 19.02 14.79
C LEU A 181 2.70 18.67 15.62
N ASN A 182 1.62 18.24 14.97
CA ASN A 182 0.34 17.90 15.61
C ASN A 182 0.15 16.39 15.80
N ALA A 183 1.23 15.61 15.73
CA ALA A 183 1.14 14.16 15.81
C ALA A 183 0.65 13.69 17.20
N ASP A 184 -0.32 12.79 17.19
CA ASP A 184 -0.80 12.04 18.36
C ASP A 184 0.12 10.85 18.63
N VAL A 185 1.27 11.14 19.25
CA VAL A 185 2.30 10.15 19.58
C VAL A 185 1.77 9.11 20.57
N ASP A 186 0.96 9.52 21.54
CA ASP A 186 0.40 8.62 22.55
C ASP A 186 -0.65 7.68 21.94
N GLY A 187 -1.52 8.18 21.07
CA GLY A 187 -2.46 7.37 20.29
C GLY A 187 -1.76 6.36 19.40
N PHE A 188 -0.69 6.77 18.71
CA PHE A 188 0.15 5.87 17.91
C PHE A 188 0.79 4.77 18.77
N ASN A 189 1.43 5.14 19.88
CA ASN A 189 2.10 4.19 20.78
C ASN A 189 1.09 3.19 21.37
N ASN A 190 -0.10 3.66 21.76
CA ASN A 190 -1.18 2.79 22.21
C ASN A 190 -1.64 1.84 21.09
N TYR A 191 -1.76 2.30 19.85
CA TYR A 191 -2.09 1.44 18.71
C TYR A 191 -1.02 0.36 18.47
N VAL A 192 0.27 0.72 18.52
CA VAL A 192 1.37 -0.26 18.43
C VAL A 192 1.29 -1.29 19.54
N PHE A 193 1.05 -0.85 20.79
CA PHE A 193 0.88 -1.75 21.93
C PHE A 193 -0.29 -2.71 21.74
N GLN A 194 -1.43 -2.23 21.22
CA GLN A 194 -2.59 -3.08 20.92
C GLN A 194 -2.27 -4.11 19.82
N VAL A 195 -1.60 -3.71 18.75
CA VAL A 195 -1.16 -4.61 17.67
C VAL A 195 -0.20 -5.68 18.20
N GLU A 196 0.76 -5.29 19.04
CA GLU A 196 1.73 -6.21 19.64
C GLU A 196 1.05 -7.27 20.52
N ASN A 197 0.08 -6.84 21.33
CA ASN A 197 -0.62 -7.69 22.31
C ASN A 197 -1.91 -8.34 21.77
N ALA A 198 -2.27 -8.09 20.52
CA ALA A 198 -3.47 -8.65 19.90
C ALA A 198 -3.44 -10.19 19.97
N LYS A 199 -4.53 -10.78 20.45
CA LYS A 199 -4.71 -12.24 20.49
C LYS A 199 -5.12 -12.80 19.13
N CYS A 200 -5.65 -11.94 18.27
CA CYS A 200 -6.03 -12.29 16.92
C CYS A 200 -4.82 -12.76 16.09
N THR A 201 -5.03 -13.87 15.36
CA THR A 201 -4.09 -14.43 14.38
C THR A 201 -4.61 -14.32 12.95
N ARG A 202 -5.75 -13.66 12.78
CA ARG A 202 -6.47 -13.37 11.52
C ARG A 202 -6.98 -11.93 11.55
N ASP A 203 -7.26 -11.36 10.40
CA ASP A 203 -7.52 -9.91 10.28
C ASP A 203 -8.95 -9.52 10.58
N ASP A 204 -9.87 -10.39 10.20
CA ASP A 204 -11.28 -10.29 10.58
C ASP A 204 -11.43 -10.11 12.10
N CYS A 205 -10.65 -10.87 12.86
CA CYS A 205 -10.55 -10.77 14.30
C CYS A 205 -9.89 -9.44 14.73
N ALA A 206 -8.80 -9.05 14.09
CA ALA A 206 -8.04 -7.85 14.47
C ALA A 206 -8.82 -6.55 14.26
N ILE A 207 -9.70 -6.48 13.27
CA ILE A 207 -10.58 -5.31 13.06
C ILE A 207 -11.51 -5.10 14.24
N ASP A 208 -12.03 -6.19 14.78
CA ASP A 208 -12.89 -6.14 15.96
C ASP A 208 -12.06 -5.82 17.21
N GLU A 209 -10.91 -6.49 17.40
CA GLU A 209 -10.04 -6.27 18.56
C GLU A 209 -9.43 -4.85 18.59
N LEU A 210 -9.07 -4.29 17.44
CA LEU A 210 -8.50 -2.95 17.29
C LEU A 210 -9.53 -1.87 16.97
N ASN A 211 -10.82 -2.22 16.94
CA ASN A 211 -11.93 -1.30 16.69
C ASN A 211 -11.75 -0.46 15.40
N LEU A 212 -11.35 -1.11 14.28
CA LEU A 212 -11.09 -0.43 13.00
C LEU A 212 -12.36 -0.15 12.18
N LYS A 213 -13.52 -0.68 12.58
CA LYS A 213 -14.80 -0.47 11.86
C LYS A 213 -15.14 0.99 11.55
N PRO A 214 -14.96 1.97 12.46
CA PRO A 214 -15.24 3.37 12.16
C PRO A 214 -14.30 3.95 11.09
N VAL A 215 -13.02 3.56 11.13
CA VAL A 215 -12.01 3.95 10.13
C VAL A 215 -12.43 3.42 8.77
N HIS A 216 -12.71 2.12 8.69
CA HIS A 216 -13.15 1.44 7.49
C HIS A 216 -14.38 2.09 6.85
N ARG A 217 -15.41 2.38 7.67
CA ARG A 217 -16.61 3.07 7.20
C ARG A 217 -16.29 4.45 6.62
N LYS A 218 -15.41 5.21 7.27
CA LYS A 218 -15.05 6.55 6.83
C LYS A 218 -14.32 6.54 5.48
N VAL A 219 -13.31 5.68 5.32
CA VAL A 219 -12.57 5.56 4.06
C VAL A 219 -13.52 5.16 2.93
N ASN A 220 -14.38 4.15 3.13
CA ASN A 220 -15.34 3.73 2.11
C ASN A 220 -16.33 4.82 1.69
N LEU A 221 -16.85 5.61 2.65
CA LEU A 221 -17.75 6.72 2.32
C LEU A 221 -17.04 7.76 1.47
N PHE A 222 -15.81 8.12 1.84
CA PHE A 222 -15.00 9.04 1.06
C PHE A 222 -14.78 8.54 -0.37
N LEU A 223 -14.42 7.27 -0.55
CA LEU A 223 -14.22 6.67 -1.87
C LEU A 223 -15.49 6.71 -2.70
N LYS A 224 -16.61 6.30 -2.11
CA LYS A 224 -17.92 6.32 -2.79
C LYS A 224 -18.28 7.72 -3.29
N ASP A 225 -18.03 8.75 -2.48
CA ASP A 225 -18.40 10.12 -2.80
C ASP A 225 -17.44 10.78 -3.80
N ASN A 226 -16.19 10.28 -3.90
CA ASN A 226 -15.13 10.92 -4.69
C ASN A 226 -14.66 10.13 -5.92
N ILE A 227 -15.11 8.89 -6.12
CA ILE A 227 -14.66 8.00 -7.22
C ILE A 227 -14.75 8.64 -8.61
N HIS A 228 -15.74 9.51 -8.83
CA HIS A 228 -15.97 10.18 -10.11
C HIS A 228 -14.95 11.29 -10.43
N TYR A 229 -14.19 11.77 -9.44
CA TYR A 229 -13.16 12.80 -9.62
C TYR A 229 -11.77 12.22 -9.86
N ILE A 230 -11.64 10.89 -9.79
CA ILE A 230 -10.36 10.21 -9.81
C ILE A 230 -9.87 10.10 -11.24
N LYS A 231 -8.79 10.82 -11.55
CA LYS A 231 -8.11 10.67 -12.84
C LYS A 231 -7.38 9.33 -12.88
N VAL A 232 -7.52 8.62 -13.98
CA VAL A 232 -6.77 7.39 -14.24
C VAL A 232 -5.26 7.70 -14.21
N ILE A 233 -4.49 6.87 -13.52
CA ILE A 233 -3.02 6.89 -13.56
C ILE A 233 -2.56 6.27 -14.87
N THR A 234 -1.67 6.94 -15.60
CA THR A 234 -1.10 6.38 -16.83
C THR A 234 0.16 5.56 -16.54
N LYS A 235 0.57 4.74 -17.51
CA LYS A 235 1.82 4.00 -17.44
C LYS A 235 3.02 4.94 -17.26
N GLU A 236 3.09 6.00 -18.06
CA GLU A 236 4.20 6.95 -18.09
C GLU A 236 4.30 7.73 -16.78
N GLU A 237 3.15 8.10 -16.21
CA GLU A 237 3.08 8.71 -14.89
C GLU A 237 3.67 7.78 -13.83
N LEU A 238 3.25 6.51 -13.81
CA LEU A 238 3.75 5.54 -12.84
C LEU A 238 5.25 5.28 -13.01
N GLU A 239 5.74 5.11 -14.24
CA GLU A 239 7.18 4.97 -14.52
C GLU A 239 7.97 6.19 -14.05
N SER A 240 7.44 7.41 -14.24
CA SER A 240 8.09 8.65 -13.78
C SER A 240 8.22 8.71 -12.26
N ILE A 241 7.21 8.25 -11.52
CA ILE A 241 7.21 8.22 -10.05
C ILE A 241 8.31 7.29 -9.52
N PHE A 242 8.53 6.16 -10.18
CA PHE A 242 9.45 5.11 -9.74
C PHE A 242 10.83 5.17 -10.39
N THR A 243 11.13 6.18 -11.21
CA THR A 243 12.36 6.29 -12.00
C THR A 243 13.65 6.18 -11.16
N TYR A 244 13.63 6.62 -9.90
CA TYR A 244 14.81 6.63 -9.02
C TYR A 244 14.75 5.62 -7.85
N ILE A 245 13.79 4.70 -7.90
CA ILE A 245 13.64 3.65 -6.89
C ILE A 245 14.19 2.36 -7.48
N ASP A 246 15.14 1.71 -6.79
CA ASP A 246 15.71 0.43 -7.22
C ASP A 246 14.86 -0.77 -6.80
#